data_AF-A0A2T1E769-F1
#
_entry.id   AF-A0A2T1E769-F1
#
_cell.length_a   1.000
_cell.length_b   1.000
_cell.length_c   1.000
_cell.angle_alpha   90.00
_cell.angle_beta   90.00
_cell.angle_gamma   90.00
#
_symmetry.space_group_name_H-M   'P 1'
#
loop_
_entity.id
_entity.type
_entity.pdbx_description
1 polymer ?
#
loop_
_entity_poly.entity_id
_entity_poly.type
_entity_poly.pdbx_seq_one_letter_code
_entity_poly.pdbx_strand_id
1 'polypeptide(L)'
;MTNSWELLFYTHKKIKMSKPVDNKVHLVFVDTLANSNKFWKAKANDNGDLEVTWGRVGYNGQTKTRNCGSYGAALYELHTIATKKKQKGYKPSVLDTKSVEEKLVYRALELLEQLKTNTYYNYTETINEYLSLVPTPLGTKIDPFVILSRLPEINRHEQLLRELLSKVEIATASQETVKVFSLKGLSNLFWKVD
;
A
#
# COMPACT_ATOMS: atom_id res chain seq x y z
N MET A 1 -16.36 -57.94 21.04
CA MET A 1 -16.78 -57.81 19.63
C MET A 1 -17.22 -56.38 19.44
N THR A 2 -16.50 -55.68 18.57
CA THR A 2 -16.49 -54.23 18.36
C THR A 2 -17.54 -53.77 17.35
N ASN A 3 -17.97 -52.51 17.53
CA ASN A 3 -18.57 -51.59 16.56
C ASN A 3 -20.06 -51.86 16.22
N SER A 4 -20.93 -50.86 16.15
CA SER A 4 -20.81 -49.71 15.27
C SER A 4 -21.70 -48.55 15.73
N TRP A 5 -21.06 -47.42 16.09
CA TRP A 5 -21.68 -46.09 16.22
C TRP A 5 -21.36 -45.24 14.98
N GLU A 6 -21.25 -45.85 13.81
CA GLU A 6 -21.12 -45.12 12.54
C GLU A 6 -22.45 -45.08 11.82
N LEU A 7 -23.05 -43.90 11.76
CA LEU A 7 -23.62 -43.28 10.55
C LEU A 7 -24.35 -42.02 11.00
N LEU A 8 -23.64 -40.88 10.98
CA LEU A 8 -24.13 -39.54 10.67
C LEU A 8 -23.03 -38.50 10.96
N PHE A 9 -21.85 -38.69 10.35
CA PHE A 9 -20.90 -37.59 10.21
C PHE A 9 -20.76 -37.22 8.74
N TYR A 10 -21.53 -36.18 8.42
CA TYR A 10 -21.27 -35.15 7.42
C TYR A 10 -19.93 -35.29 6.69
N THR A 11 -20.06 -35.63 5.42
CA THR A 11 -19.00 -35.62 4.42
C THR A 11 -18.31 -34.25 4.40
N HIS A 12 -17.11 -34.18 4.99
CA HIS A 12 -16.20 -33.05 4.84
C HIS A 12 -15.63 -33.04 3.42
N LYS A 13 -16.38 -32.47 2.48
CA LYS A 13 -15.81 -31.98 1.24
C LYS A 13 -14.89 -30.82 1.63
N LYS A 14 -13.57 -31.08 1.71
CA LYS A 14 -12.53 -30.04 1.84
C LYS A 14 -12.66 -29.11 0.62
N ILE A 15 -13.48 -28.08 0.75
CA ILE A 15 -13.45 -26.93 -0.14
C ILE A 15 -12.04 -26.37 0.03
N LYS A 16 -11.25 -26.39 -1.04
CA LYS A 16 -9.99 -25.63 -1.11
C LYS A 16 -10.35 -24.19 -0.77
N MET A 17 -10.04 -23.77 0.46
CA MET A 17 -10.27 -22.41 0.92
C MET A 17 -9.67 -21.47 -0.12
N SER A 18 -10.51 -20.58 -0.62
CA SER A 18 -10.12 -19.44 -1.43
C SER A 18 -8.96 -18.70 -0.77
N LYS A 19 -8.17 -17.98 -1.57
CA LYS A 19 -7.06 -17.13 -1.09
C LYS A 19 -7.39 -16.46 0.26
N PRO A 20 -6.46 -16.42 1.23
CA PRO A 20 -6.72 -15.80 2.52
C PRO A 20 -7.25 -14.38 2.32
N VAL A 21 -8.37 -14.06 2.96
CA VAL A 21 -8.97 -12.72 2.89
C VAL A 21 -8.04 -11.75 3.63
N ASP A 22 -7.60 -10.69 2.94
CA ASP A 22 -6.69 -9.70 3.52
C ASP A 22 -7.35 -8.96 4.69
N ASN A 23 -6.86 -9.23 5.90
CA ASN A 23 -7.35 -8.58 7.12
C ASN A 23 -6.75 -7.20 7.38
N LYS A 24 -5.94 -6.69 6.44
CA LYS A 24 -5.31 -5.37 6.48
C LYS A 24 -5.45 -4.69 5.14
N VAL A 25 -5.71 -3.38 5.17
CA VAL A 25 -5.74 -2.55 3.97
C VAL A 25 -5.00 -1.26 4.26
N HIS A 26 -4.15 -0.83 3.35
CA HIS A 26 -3.53 0.50 3.36
C HIS A 26 -3.79 1.19 2.03
N LEU A 27 -4.35 2.38 2.08
CA LEU A 27 -4.69 3.19 0.94
C LEU A 27 -4.08 4.58 1.08
N VAL A 28 -3.78 5.20 -0.06
CA VAL A 28 -3.23 6.55 -0.17
C VAL A 28 -4.09 7.36 -1.13
N PHE A 29 -4.27 8.63 -0.82
CA PHE A 29 -4.98 9.60 -1.67
C PHE A 29 -4.08 10.81 -1.87
N VAL A 30 -3.79 11.11 -3.13
CA VAL A 30 -2.97 12.26 -3.51
C VAL A 30 -3.73 13.12 -4.50
N ASP A 31 -3.80 14.40 -4.18
CA ASP A 31 -4.21 15.49 -5.06
C ASP A 31 -3.43 16.72 -4.59
N THR A 32 -2.29 16.96 -5.24
CA THR A 32 -1.37 18.04 -4.85
C THR A 32 -1.98 19.42 -5.02
N LEU A 33 -2.84 19.63 -6.04
CA LEU A 33 -3.55 20.90 -6.24
C LEU A 33 -4.54 21.17 -5.11
N ALA A 34 -5.24 20.13 -4.63
CA ALA A 34 -6.12 20.22 -3.47
C ALA A 34 -5.39 20.07 -2.12
N ASN A 35 -4.06 20.24 -2.08
CA ASN A 35 -3.21 20.09 -0.89
C ASN A 35 -3.51 18.78 -0.12
N SER A 36 -3.70 17.68 -0.84
CA SER A 36 -4.03 16.38 -0.28
C SER A 36 -2.91 15.38 -0.53
N ASN A 37 -2.37 14.84 0.56
CA ASN A 37 -1.44 13.73 0.57
C ASN A 37 -1.73 12.90 1.85
N LYS A 38 -2.72 12.02 1.73
CA LYS A 38 -3.39 11.38 2.88
C LYS A 38 -3.20 9.88 2.81
N PHE A 39 -3.11 9.25 3.98
CA PHE A 39 -3.19 7.80 4.11
C PHE A 39 -4.42 7.40 4.92
N TRP A 40 -4.88 6.18 4.66
CA TRP A 40 -5.89 5.50 5.43
C TRP A 40 -5.49 4.02 5.51
N LYS A 41 -5.34 3.50 6.72
CA LYS A 41 -5.06 2.08 6.96
C LYS A 41 -6.06 1.50 7.95
N ALA A 42 -6.37 0.23 7.80
CA ALA A 42 -7.24 -0.46 8.73
C ALA A 42 -6.86 -1.93 8.86
N LYS A 43 -7.18 -2.51 10.01
CA LYS A 43 -6.93 -3.90 10.36
C LYS A 43 -8.14 -4.48 11.08
N ALA A 44 -8.64 -5.62 10.59
CA ALA A 44 -9.58 -6.45 11.33
C ALA A 44 -8.79 -7.36 12.27
N ASN A 45 -9.12 -7.32 13.56
CA ASN A 45 -8.51 -8.14 14.60
C ASN A 45 -9.39 -9.33 14.95
N ASP A 46 -8.78 -10.43 15.38
CA ASP A 46 -9.48 -11.70 15.66
C ASP A 46 -10.55 -11.59 16.77
N ASN A 47 -10.41 -10.60 17.66
CA ASN A 47 -11.39 -10.28 18.69
C ASN A 47 -12.66 -9.57 18.16
N GLY A 48 -12.75 -9.31 16.86
CA GLY A 48 -13.86 -8.62 16.22
C GLY A 48 -13.77 -7.10 16.22
N ASP A 49 -12.64 -6.53 16.60
CA ASP A 49 -12.40 -5.09 16.48
C ASP A 49 -11.85 -4.73 15.08
N LEU A 50 -12.35 -3.63 14.54
CA LEU A 50 -11.78 -2.94 13.39
C LEU A 50 -11.00 -1.72 13.88
N GLU A 51 -9.67 -1.78 13.78
CA GLU A 51 -8.79 -0.65 14.04
C GLU A 51 -8.56 0.13 12.75
N VAL A 52 -8.79 1.44 12.79
CA VAL A 52 -8.65 2.33 11.64
C VAL A 52 -7.71 3.47 12.02
N THR A 53 -6.69 3.72 11.20
CA THR A 53 -5.77 4.85 11.35
C THR A 53 -5.73 5.69 10.07
N TRP A 54 -5.76 7.01 10.19
CA TRP A 54 -5.71 7.92 9.04
C TRP A 54 -4.91 9.18 9.35
N GLY A 55 -4.38 9.84 8.32
CA GLY A 55 -3.62 11.06 8.51
C GLY A 55 -2.98 11.57 7.23
N ARG A 56 -2.08 12.55 7.38
CA ARG A 56 -1.18 12.98 6.30
C ARG A 56 0.01 12.01 6.21
N VAL A 57 0.45 11.72 4.99
CA VAL A 57 1.64 10.87 4.79
C VAL A 57 2.85 11.53 5.46
N GLY A 58 3.59 10.75 6.27
CA GLY A 58 4.74 11.22 7.05
C GLY A 58 4.42 11.82 8.43
N TYR A 59 3.15 11.85 8.83
CA TYR A 59 2.71 12.36 10.14
C TYR A 59 2.08 11.26 11.00
N ASN A 60 2.05 11.50 12.31
CA ASN A 60 1.27 10.68 13.22
C ASN A 60 -0.22 10.76 12.83
N GLY A 61 -0.81 9.60 12.58
CA GLY A 61 -2.23 9.48 12.26
C GLY A 61 -3.11 9.56 13.50
N GLN A 62 -4.39 9.81 13.26
CA GLN A 62 -5.45 9.55 14.22
C GLN A 62 -5.89 8.11 14.12
N THR A 63 -6.17 7.48 15.26
CA THR A 63 -6.63 6.09 15.33
C THR A 63 -8.00 6.01 16.00
N LYS A 64 -8.85 5.14 15.50
CA LYS A 64 -10.12 4.78 16.11
C LYS A 64 -10.35 3.29 15.99
N THR A 65 -10.75 2.68 17.08
CA THR A 65 -11.18 1.28 17.13
C THR A 65 -12.70 1.22 17.16
N ARG A 66 -13.28 0.29 16.41
CA ARG A 66 -14.71 0.00 16.41
C ARG A 66 -14.90 -1.48 16.68
N ASN A 67 -15.70 -1.81 17.69
CA ASN A 67 -16.11 -3.19 17.90
C ASN A 67 -17.19 -3.57 16.88
N CYS A 68 -16.98 -4.66 16.15
CA CYS A 68 -17.92 -5.20 15.14
C CYS A 68 -18.57 -6.51 15.60
N GLY A 69 -18.35 -6.96 16.84
CA GLY A 69 -18.92 -8.16 17.44
C GLY A 69 -18.27 -9.49 17.03
N SER A 70 -17.67 -9.59 15.84
CA SER A 70 -16.94 -10.78 15.39
C SER A 70 -15.88 -10.46 14.34
N TYR A 71 -14.90 -11.33 14.17
CA TYR A 71 -13.87 -11.19 13.14
C TYR A 71 -14.47 -11.11 11.72
N GLY A 72 -15.46 -11.95 11.42
CA GLY A 72 -16.14 -11.93 10.12
C GLY A 72 -16.84 -10.59 9.84
N ALA A 73 -17.50 -10.02 10.84
CA ALA A 73 -18.13 -8.70 10.73
C ALA A 73 -17.08 -7.58 10.57
N ALA A 74 -15.97 -7.65 11.29
CA ALA A 74 -14.86 -6.70 11.15
C ALA A 74 -14.22 -6.75 9.75
N LEU A 75 -14.03 -7.96 9.18
CA LEU A 75 -13.55 -8.14 7.80
C LEU A 75 -14.54 -7.55 6.78
N TYR A 76 -15.83 -7.83 6.94
CA TYR A 76 -16.86 -7.29 6.05
C TYR A 76 -16.87 -5.76 6.07
N GLU A 77 -16.82 -5.15 7.26
CA GLU A 77 -16.79 -3.70 7.41
C GLU A 77 -15.48 -3.10 6.86
N LEU A 78 -14.33 -3.75 7.09
CA LEU A 78 -13.03 -3.36 6.53
C LEU A 78 -13.12 -3.21 5.01
N HIS A 79 -13.58 -4.24 4.30
CA HIS A 79 -13.66 -4.22 2.84
C HIS A 79 -14.75 -3.29 2.31
N THR A 80 -15.86 -3.15 3.04
CA THR A 80 -16.92 -2.18 2.73
C THR A 80 -16.38 -0.74 2.77
N ILE A 81 -15.70 -0.35 3.85
CA ILE A 81 -15.10 0.99 3.98
C ILE A 81 -13.99 1.17 2.93
N ALA A 82 -13.13 0.17 2.74
CA ALA A 82 -12.06 0.24 1.75
C ALA A 82 -12.60 0.49 0.34
N THR A 83 -13.71 -0.16 -0.03
CA THR A 83 -14.37 0.03 -1.33
C THR A 83 -14.91 1.46 -1.46
N LYS A 84 -15.61 1.96 -0.44
CA LYS A 84 -16.08 3.36 -0.40
C LYS A 84 -14.94 4.37 -0.48
N LYS A 85 -13.78 4.08 0.12
CA LYS A 85 -12.58 4.92 0.02
C LYS A 85 -11.99 4.89 -1.39
N LYS A 86 -11.91 3.72 -2.02
CA LYS A 86 -11.46 3.57 -3.42
C LYS A 86 -12.34 4.36 -4.39
N GLN A 87 -13.66 4.35 -4.19
CA GLN A 87 -14.60 5.19 -4.94
C GLN A 87 -14.34 6.69 -4.78
N LYS A 88 -13.70 7.12 -3.69
CA LYS A 88 -13.26 8.50 -3.45
C LYS A 88 -11.86 8.80 -4.00
N GLY A 89 -11.29 7.90 -4.81
CA GLY A 89 -9.96 8.06 -5.42
C GLY A 89 -8.79 7.56 -4.58
N TYR A 90 -9.01 6.95 -3.41
CA TYR A 90 -7.92 6.31 -2.67
C TYR A 90 -7.41 5.09 -3.44
N LYS A 91 -6.09 5.00 -3.61
CA LYS A 91 -5.42 3.89 -4.29
C LYS A 91 -4.71 2.99 -3.28
N PRO A 92 -4.59 1.66 -3.51
CA PRO A 92 -3.79 0.78 -2.67
C PRO A 92 -2.36 1.30 -2.54
N SER A 93 -1.86 1.37 -1.30
CA SER A 93 -0.47 1.76 -1.07
C SER A 93 0.45 0.60 -1.37
N VAL A 94 1.50 0.89 -2.12
CA VAL A 94 2.59 -0.03 -2.43
C VAL A 94 3.49 -0.27 -1.21
N LEU A 95 3.34 0.50 -0.12
CA LEU A 95 4.26 0.45 1.03
C LEU A 95 3.93 -0.58 2.12
N ASP A 96 2.71 -1.12 2.17
CA ASP A 96 2.26 -1.96 3.30
C ASP A 96 1.83 -3.37 2.90
N THR A 97 1.96 -3.71 1.62
CA THR A 97 1.87 -5.10 1.18
C THR A 97 3.17 -5.81 1.54
N LYS A 98 3.07 -7.06 2.02
CA LYS A 98 4.26 -7.92 2.19
C LYS A 98 5.02 -8.07 0.87
N SER A 99 4.28 -7.92 -0.25
CA SER A 99 4.72 -7.99 -1.64
C SER A 99 4.30 -6.73 -2.38
N VAL A 100 5.25 -5.91 -2.80
CA VAL A 100 5.04 -5.04 -3.96
C VAL A 100 5.02 -5.90 -5.21
N GLU A 101 4.22 -5.54 -6.19
CA GLU A 101 4.37 -6.11 -7.53
C GLU A 101 5.46 -5.35 -8.25
N GLU A 102 6.45 -6.04 -8.81
CA GLU A 102 7.60 -5.45 -9.49
C GLU A 102 7.17 -4.37 -10.53
N LYS A 103 6.08 -4.64 -11.23
CA LYS A 103 5.47 -3.72 -12.21
C LYS A 103 5.15 -2.34 -11.64
N LEU A 104 4.83 -2.22 -10.36
CA LEU A 104 4.53 -0.93 -9.71
C LEU A 104 5.81 -0.14 -9.44
N VAL A 105 6.93 -0.82 -9.16
CA VAL A 105 8.24 -0.18 -9.02
C VAL A 105 8.71 0.33 -10.38
N TYR A 106 8.57 -0.47 -11.44
CA TYR A 106 8.86 -0.02 -12.81
C TYR A 106 7.97 1.15 -13.24
N ARG A 107 6.68 1.12 -12.90
CA ARG A 107 5.78 2.26 -13.15
C ARG A 107 6.25 3.53 -12.43
N ALA A 108 6.70 3.40 -11.17
CA ALA A 108 7.25 4.54 -10.44
C ALA A 108 8.52 5.11 -11.10
N LEU A 109 9.41 4.24 -11.62
CA LEU A 109 10.60 4.66 -12.38
C LEU A 109 10.22 5.37 -13.69
N GLU A 110 9.25 4.85 -14.44
CA GLU A 110 8.75 5.49 -15.66
C GLU A 110 8.20 6.89 -15.39
N LEU A 111 7.45 7.07 -14.31
CA LEU A 111 6.93 8.36 -13.90
C LEU A 111 8.05 9.35 -13.55
N LEU A 112 9.15 8.90 -12.94
CA LEU A 112 10.33 9.75 -12.69
C LEU A 112 10.98 10.21 -14.01
N GLU A 113 11.12 9.34 -15.01
CA GLU A 113 11.62 9.72 -16.34
C GLU A 113 10.70 10.74 -17.03
N GLN A 114 9.38 10.59 -16.90
CA GLN A 114 8.44 11.59 -17.37
C GLN A 114 8.63 12.93 -16.66
N LEU A 115 8.87 12.94 -15.35
CA LEU A 115 9.15 14.18 -14.59
C LEU A 115 10.45 14.86 -15.06
N LYS A 116 11.48 14.12 -15.48
CA LYS A 116 12.73 14.71 -16.02
C LYS A 116 12.52 15.44 -17.34
N THR A 117 11.61 14.93 -18.15
CA THR A 117 11.36 15.40 -19.52
C THR A 117 10.16 16.34 -19.62
N ASN A 118 9.42 16.54 -18.52
CA ASN A 118 8.05 17.03 -18.60
C ASN A 118 7.94 18.50 -18.98
N THR A 119 6.92 18.76 -19.79
CA THR A 119 6.34 20.08 -19.97
C THR A 119 5.26 20.31 -18.89
N TYR A 120 5.03 21.57 -18.53
CA TYR A 120 4.19 21.97 -17.38
C TYR A 120 2.79 21.32 -17.32
N TYR A 121 2.19 20.98 -18.46
CA TYR A 121 0.79 20.52 -18.55
C TYR A 121 0.52 19.13 -17.95
N ASN A 122 1.50 18.22 -17.94
CA ASN A 122 1.30 16.85 -17.42
C ASN A 122 1.94 16.64 -16.05
N TYR A 123 2.69 17.63 -15.56
CA TYR A 123 3.51 17.49 -14.37
C TYR A 123 2.71 17.09 -13.13
N THR A 124 1.60 17.78 -12.87
CA THR A 124 0.74 17.54 -11.70
C THR A 124 0.12 16.14 -11.69
N GLU A 125 -0.28 15.64 -12.86
CA GLU A 125 -0.85 14.29 -12.98
C GLU A 125 0.23 13.24 -12.74
N THR A 126 1.39 13.40 -13.39
CA THR A 126 2.55 12.52 -13.22
C THR A 126 2.99 12.46 -11.75
N ILE A 127 3.10 13.61 -11.07
CA ILE A 127 3.53 13.63 -9.66
C ILE A 127 2.46 13.04 -8.73
N ASN A 128 1.17 13.31 -8.98
CA ASN A 128 0.08 12.70 -8.20
C ASN A 128 0.10 11.17 -8.33
N GLU A 129 0.32 10.65 -9.55
CA GLU A 129 0.43 9.22 -9.78
C GLU A 129 1.66 8.65 -9.06
N TYR A 130 2.83 9.29 -9.21
CA TYR A 130 4.07 8.87 -8.57
C TYR A 130 3.90 8.79 -7.05
N LEU A 131 3.39 9.84 -6.42
CA LEU A 131 3.18 9.91 -4.97
C LEU A 131 2.14 8.90 -4.47
N SER A 132 1.21 8.48 -5.32
CA SER A 132 0.26 7.41 -4.97
C SER A 132 0.93 6.04 -4.90
N LEU A 133 2.00 5.84 -5.68
CA LEU A 133 2.82 4.63 -5.67
C LEU A 133 3.90 4.68 -4.60
N VAL A 134 4.56 5.83 -4.45
CA VAL A 134 5.63 6.09 -3.49
C VAL A 134 5.18 7.22 -2.56
N PRO A 135 4.38 6.91 -1.52
CA PRO A 135 3.93 7.86 -0.52
C PRO A 135 5.11 8.58 0.15
N THR A 136 5.30 9.83 -0.24
CA THR A 136 6.40 10.68 0.22
C THR A 136 5.81 11.77 1.13
N PRO A 137 6.39 12.06 2.30
CA PRO A 137 6.00 13.20 3.13
C PRO A 137 6.22 14.53 2.41
N LEU A 138 5.20 15.40 2.38
CA LEU A 138 5.26 16.68 1.64
C LEU A 138 4.98 17.91 2.52
N GLY A 139 5.09 17.80 3.85
CA GLY A 139 4.71 18.89 4.73
C GLY A 139 3.20 19.06 4.88
N THR A 140 2.78 20.21 5.41
CA THR A 140 1.36 20.60 5.61
C THR A 140 0.81 21.46 4.48
N LYS A 141 1.68 22.23 3.81
CA LYS A 141 1.37 23.04 2.64
C LYS A 141 2.14 22.48 1.45
N ILE A 142 1.39 21.93 0.50
CA ILE A 142 1.92 21.36 -0.72
C ILE A 142 1.91 22.45 -1.79
N ASP A 143 3.06 22.69 -2.41
CA ASP A 143 3.16 23.40 -3.68
C ASP A 143 3.48 22.34 -4.75
N PRO A 144 2.56 22.03 -5.68
CA PRO A 144 2.78 20.99 -6.68
C PRO A 144 4.08 21.19 -7.45
N PHE A 145 4.41 22.42 -7.84
CA PHE A 145 5.44 22.75 -8.83
C PHE A 145 6.88 22.67 -8.29
N VAL A 146 7.03 22.42 -6.99
CA VAL A 146 8.34 22.23 -6.36
C VAL A 146 8.62 20.76 -5.99
N ILE A 147 7.64 19.87 -6.10
CA ILE A 147 7.78 18.47 -5.64
C ILE A 147 8.51 17.65 -6.70
N LEU A 148 9.75 17.26 -6.45
CA LEU A 148 10.56 16.55 -7.46
C LEU A 148 10.68 17.39 -8.75
N SER A 149 10.85 18.70 -8.61
CA SER A 149 11.12 19.59 -9.74
C SER A 149 12.61 19.68 -10.09
N ARG A 150 13.48 19.16 -9.22
CA ARG A 150 14.94 19.22 -9.35
C ARG A 150 15.52 17.86 -9.73
N LEU A 151 16.38 17.85 -10.74
CA LEU A 151 17.02 16.62 -11.23
C LEU A 151 17.77 15.81 -10.14
N PRO A 152 18.51 16.43 -9.19
CA PRO A 152 19.13 15.67 -8.10
C PRO A 152 18.12 14.92 -7.21
N GLU A 153 16.95 15.50 -6.93
CA GLU A 153 15.89 14.86 -6.13
C GLU A 153 15.28 13.68 -6.88
N ILE A 154 14.98 13.87 -8.18
CA ILE A 154 14.47 12.81 -9.05
C ILE A 154 15.46 11.64 -9.11
N ASN A 155 16.74 11.92 -9.36
CA ASN A 155 17.79 10.90 -9.45
C ASN A 155 17.95 10.12 -8.15
N ARG A 156 17.83 10.78 -6.99
CA ARG A 156 17.84 10.11 -5.69
C ARG A 156 16.67 9.14 -5.54
N HIS A 157 15.47 9.57 -5.90
CA HIS A 157 14.28 8.71 -5.86
C HIS A 157 14.44 7.51 -6.79
N GLU A 158 14.99 7.72 -7.98
CA GLU A 158 15.30 6.67 -8.94
C GLU A 158 16.30 5.66 -8.37
N GLN A 159 17.40 6.13 -7.78
CA GLN A 159 18.41 5.29 -7.16
C GLN A 159 17.80 4.40 -6.07
N LEU A 160 16.99 4.97 -5.17
CA LEU A 160 16.34 4.21 -4.10
C LEU A 160 15.39 3.13 -4.63
N LEU A 161 14.64 3.41 -5.70
CA LEU A 161 13.78 2.41 -6.34
C LEU A 161 14.60 1.31 -7.03
N ARG A 162 15.74 1.63 -7.65
CA ARG A 162 16.65 0.63 -8.24
C ARG A 162 17.33 -0.23 -7.19
N GLU A 163 17.75 0.36 -6.07
CA GLU A 163 18.29 -0.39 -4.92
C GLU A 163 17.25 -1.34 -4.32
N LEU A 164 15.96 -0.98 -4.35
CA LEU A 164 14.90 -1.90 -3.97
C LEU A 164 14.84 -3.11 -4.91
N LEU A 165 14.92 -2.86 -6.22
CA LEU A 165 14.88 -3.92 -7.23
C LEU A 165 16.05 -4.89 -7.07
N SER A 166 17.27 -4.36 -6.90
CA SER A 166 18.48 -5.18 -6.79
C SER A 166 18.50 -6.05 -5.53
N LYS A 167 18.07 -5.51 -4.38
CA LYS A 167 17.94 -6.28 -3.12
C LYS A 167 16.98 -7.46 -3.25
N VAL A 168 15.94 -7.30 -4.05
CA VAL A 168 14.95 -8.35 -4.27
C VAL A 168 15.45 -9.42 -5.23
N GLU A 169 16.20 -9.06 -6.27
CA GLU A 169 16.81 -10.04 -7.19
C GLU A 169 17.75 -11.00 -6.46
N ILE A 170 18.57 -10.46 -5.55
CA ILE A 170 19.47 -11.24 -4.71
C ILE A 170 18.69 -12.20 -3.78
N ALA A 171 17.56 -11.74 -3.23
CA ALA A 171 16.71 -12.56 -2.36
C ALA A 171 15.98 -13.68 -3.14
N THR A 172 15.52 -13.42 -4.37
CA THR A 172 14.81 -14.40 -5.20
C THR A 172 15.70 -15.47 -5.81
N ALA A 173 16.98 -15.19 -6.05
CA ALA A 173 17.95 -16.19 -6.50
C ALA A 173 18.15 -17.32 -5.47
N SER A 174 17.65 -17.14 -4.24
CA SER A 174 17.78 -18.09 -3.14
C SER A 174 16.51 -18.93 -2.88
N GLN A 175 15.35 -18.68 -3.52
CA GLN A 175 14.11 -19.46 -3.34
C GLN A 175 13.05 -19.21 -4.44
N GLU A 176 12.46 -20.29 -4.98
CA GLU A 176 11.35 -20.28 -5.97
C GLU A 176 10.00 -19.82 -5.37
N THR A 177 9.82 -18.55 -5.05
CA THR A 177 8.47 -17.98 -4.84
C THR A 177 8.41 -16.52 -5.31
N VAL A 178 7.21 -16.08 -5.71
CA VAL A 178 6.85 -14.77 -6.30
C VAL A 178 7.70 -13.60 -5.77
N LYS A 179 8.22 -12.75 -6.68
CA LYS A 179 9.07 -11.58 -6.39
C LYS A 179 8.28 -10.52 -5.59
N VAL A 180 8.66 -10.36 -4.32
CA VAL A 180 7.88 -9.68 -3.27
C VAL A 180 8.78 -8.58 -2.66
N PHE A 181 8.43 -7.30 -2.85
CA PHE A 181 9.20 -6.18 -2.26
C PHE A 181 8.51 -5.66 -0.99
N SER A 182 9.26 -5.13 -0.03
CA SER A 182 8.70 -4.34 1.07
C SER A 182 9.39 -2.98 1.11
N LEU A 183 8.62 -1.92 0.85
CA LEU A 183 9.13 -0.55 0.87
C LEU A 183 9.18 0.06 2.28
N LYS A 184 8.72 -0.65 3.34
CA LYS A 184 8.69 -0.12 4.71
C LYS A 184 10.05 0.41 5.17
N GLY A 185 11.14 -0.27 4.84
CA GLY A 185 12.49 0.12 5.21
C GLY A 185 13.08 1.26 4.37
N LEU A 186 12.69 1.37 3.09
CA LEU A 186 13.17 2.42 2.19
C LEU A 186 12.37 3.71 2.30
N SER A 187 11.14 3.62 2.79
CA SER A 187 10.28 4.77 3.03
C SER A 187 11.12 5.87 3.72
N ASN A 188 11.72 5.57 4.87
CA ASN A 188 12.58 6.51 5.62
C ASN A 188 13.76 7.13 4.84
N LEU A 189 14.22 6.49 3.76
CA LEU A 189 15.35 6.95 2.94
C LEU A 189 14.92 7.90 1.82
N PHE A 190 13.65 7.89 1.40
CA PHE A 190 13.15 8.84 0.39
C PHE A 190 13.10 10.28 0.89
N TRP A 191 13.16 10.54 2.20
CA TRP A 191 12.92 11.87 2.77
C TRP A 191 13.98 12.41 3.74
N LYS A 192 15.09 11.71 3.93
CA LYS A 192 16.23 12.26 4.68
C LYS A 192 17.00 13.25 3.81
N VAL A 193 16.66 14.54 3.83
CA VAL A 193 17.53 15.57 3.24
C VAL A 193 18.86 15.54 4.03
N ASP A 194 19.99 15.41 3.34
CA ASP A 194 21.31 15.61 3.95
C ASP A 194 21.50 17.11 4.27
#